data_AF-A0A168HHY4-F1
#
_entry.id   AF-A0A168HHY4-F1
#
_cell.length_a   1.000
_cell.length_b   1.000
_cell.length_c   1.000
_cell.angle_alpha   90.00
_cell.angle_beta   90.00
_cell.angle_gamma   90.00
#
_symmetry.space_group_name_H-M   'P 1'
#
loop_
_entity.id
_entity.type
_entity.pdbx_description
1 polymer ?
#
loop_
_entity_poly.entity_id
_entity_poly.type
_entity_poly.pdbx_seq_one_letter_code
_entity_poly.pdbx_strand_id
1 'polypeptide(L)'
;MTTPDQTRPRVPPPSRPFPPQPPPSSLRDDPPPDGPEAPDPGIAGPDAEGDAPLVSTAADLLFDAGDAAAALGRLLTGRLPDLWSHLAGAGVGPETVADVGRDLATEILSSARINVVEAILSAWSAWQPVREAAARTTRAALDAPAGDAPAGDRVDAAADQAVGTASETILVGPHALGYTHDQQIQIFVGEENVADLPLQLTLRFELERASLTLQGSRLVRLHPGPGVLLLTLALDGLALKTARRDLQLPSSIPLGRGLPVRPAQDLGDETGAATASDEEGGSENADGTPGTEGTDATPGVDRAGPDRPDAS
;
A
#
# COMPACT_ATOMS: atom_id res chain seq x y z
N MET A 1 33.22 42.75 -4.16
CA MET A 1 32.00 42.36 -4.89
C MET A 1 32.44 41.47 -6.03
N THR A 2 32.35 40.16 -5.82
CA THR A 2 32.80 39.13 -6.78
C THR A 2 31.62 38.19 -6.96
N THR A 3 31.06 38.18 -8.17
CA THR A 3 29.86 37.41 -8.52
C THR A 3 30.22 35.92 -8.61
N PRO A 4 29.46 35.00 -7.99
CA PRO A 4 29.73 33.58 -8.13
C PRO A 4 29.25 33.04 -9.48
N ASP A 5 30.09 32.16 -10.03
CA ASP A 5 30.02 31.49 -11.32
C ASP A 5 28.91 30.42 -11.32
N GLN A 6 27.97 30.51 -12.26
CA GLN A 6 26.86 29.57 -12.40
C GLN A 6 27.35 28.29 -13.10
N THR A 7 27.37 27.18 -12.36
CA THR A 7 27.74 25.86 -12.85
C THR A 7 26.59 25.28 -13.67
N ARG A 8 26.78 25.11 -14.98
CA ARG A 8 25.81 24.46 -15.87
C ARG A 8 25.62 22.97 -15.53
N PRO A 9 24.38 22.44 -15.59
CA PRO A 9 24.11 21.01 -15.42
C PRO A 9 24.71 20.20 -16.57
N ARG A 10 25.45 19.14 -16.24
CA ARG A 10 26.01 18.18 -17.20
C ARG A 10 24.91 17.24 -17.69
N VAL A 11 24.64 17.26 -18.99
CA VAL A 11 23.78 16.27 -19.67
C VAL A 11 24.53 14.92 -19.74
N PRO A 12 23.95 13.81 -19.28
CA PRO A 12 24.56 12.49 -19.43
C PRO A 12 24.59 12.05 -20.91
N PRO A 13 25.64 11.32 -21.33
CA PRO A 13 25.75 10.85 -22.71
C PRO A 13 24.68 9.79 -23.04
N PRO A 14 24.26 9.68 -24.31
CA PRO A 14 23.29 8.68 -24.73
C PRO A 14 23.83 7.25 -24.56
N SER A 15 23.01 6.39 -23.96
CA SER A 15 23.28 4.96 -23.79
C SER A 15 23.51 4.29 -25.15
N ARG A 16 24.60 3.52 -25.26
CA ARG A 16 24.91 2.74 -26.47
C ARG A 16 23.88 1.61 -26.64
N PRO A 17 23.47 1.29 -27.88
CA PRO A 17 22.62 0.13 -28.16
C PRO A 17 23.35 -1.17 -27.80
N PHE A 18 22.64 -2.07 -27.11
CA PHE A 18 23.11 -3.42 -26.80
C PHE A 18 23.34 -4.22 -28.09
N PRO A 19 24.41 -5.04 -28.17
CA PRO A 19 24.60 -5.94 -29.30
C PRO A 19 23.50 -7.01 -29.35
N PRO A 20 23.09 -7.46 -30.54
CA PRO A 20 22.10 -8.52 -30.70
C PRO A 20 22.62 -9.84 -30.11
N GLN A 21 21.77 -10.50 -29.32
CA GLN A 21 22.08 -11.83 -28.80
C GLN A 21 22.07 -12.87 -29.94
N PRO A 22 23.02 -13.83 -29.94
CA PRO A 22 23.00 -14.93 -30.88
C PRO A 22 21.79 -15.86 -30.62
N PRO A 23 21.24 -16.50 -31.68
CA PRO A 23 20.14 -17.45 -31.53
C PRO A 23 20.58 -18.69 -30.73
N PRO A 24 19.65 -19.33 -29.99
CA PRO A 24 19.94 -20.55 -29.26
C PRO A 24 20.32 -21.67 -30.25
N SER A 25 21.46 -22.31 -29.99
CA SER A 25 21.89 -23.51 -30.71
C SER A 25 20.86 -24.63 -30.55
N SER A 26 20.37 -25.14 -31.67
CA SER A 26 19.51 -26.33 -31.73
C SER A 26 20.22 -27.51 -31.06
N LEU A 27 19.66 -27.96 -29.93
CA LEU A 27 20.04 -29.20 -29.26
C LEU A 27 19.68 -30.36 -30.19
N ARG A 28 20.66 -31.24 -30.44
CA ARG A 28 20.49 -32.47 -31.22
C ARG A 28 19.52 -33.42 -30.52
N ASP A 29 18.60 -33.98 -31.30
CA ASP A 29 17.78 -35.14 -30.93
C ASP A 29 18.67 -36.40 -30.89
N ASP A 30 19.00 -36.86 -29.69
CA ASP A 30 19.40 -38.25 -29.45
C ASP A 30 18.18 -39.01 -28.92
N PRO A 31 17.75 -40.13 -29.55
CA PRO A 31 16.68 -40.96 -29.01
C PRO A 31 17.19 -41.73 -27.78
N PRO A 32 16.40 -41.78 -26.68
CA PRO A 32 16.78 -42.54 -25.49
C PRO A 32 16.69 -44.06 -25.75
N PRO A 33 17.55 -44.88 -25.11
CA PRO A 33 17.47 -46.33 -25.18
C PRO A 33 16.30 -46.85 -24.34
N ASP A 34 15.67 -47.92 -24.83
CA ASP A 34 14.61 -48.67 -24.16
C ASP A 34 15.00 -49.05 -22.72
N GLY A 35 14.22 -48.54 -21.77
CA GLY A 35 14.29 -48.82 -20.33
C GLY A 35 12.88 -48.97 -19.74
N PRO A 36 12.74 -49.67 -18.60
CA PRO A 36 11.64 -50.59 -18.32
C PRO A 36 10.32 -49.92 -17.88
N GLU A 37 9.23 -50.65 -18.18
CA GLU A 37 7.84 -50.57 -17.70
C GLU A 37 7.41 -49.32 -16.92
N ALA A 38 6.45 -48.61 -17.52
CA ALA A 38 5.72 -47.50 -16.93
C ALA A 38 5.03 -47.92 -15.62
N PRO A 39 5.21 -47.17 -14.51
CA PRO A 39 4.36 -47.29 -13.35
C PRO A 39 2.95 -46.76 -13.68
N ASP A 40 1.98 -47.51 -13.19
CA ASP A 40 0.53 -47.31 -13.23
C ASP A 40 0.13 -45.84 -12.89
N PRO A 41 -0.68 -45.13 -13.71
CA PRO A 41 -1.18 -43.79 -13.40
C PRO A 41 -2.35 -43.88 -12.40
N GLY A 42 -2.08 -44.40 -11.22
CA GLY A 42 -3.03 -44.54 -10.13
C GLY A 42 -2.74 -43.53 -9.01
N ILE A 43 -3.47 -42.42 -9.03
CA ILE A 43 -3.74 -41.56 -7.85
C ILE A 43 -2.48 -40.90 -7.24
N ALA A 44 -2.08 -39.77 -7.81
CA ALA A 44 -1.32 -38.78 -7.05
C ALA A 44 -2.24 -38.21 -5.95
N GLY A 45 -2.01 -38.64 -4.70
CA GLY A 45 -2.62 -38.03 -3.52
C GLY A 45 -2.17 -36.57 -3.37
N PRO A 46 -3.01 -35.68 -2.82
CA PRO A 46 -2.73 -34.26 -2.63
C PRO A 46 -1.81 -34.03 -1.42
N ASP A 47 -0.69 -34.75 -1.34
CA ASP A 47 0.31 -34.60 -0.28
C ASP A 47 1.62 -34.08 -0.89
N ALA A 48 1.56 -32.86 -1.45
CA ALA A 48 2.76 -32.10 -1.82
C ALA A 48 3.13 -31.15 -0.67
N GLU A 49 4.09 -31.60 0.12
CA GLU A 49 5.13 -30.81 0.81
C GLU A 49 4.85 -29.32 1.09
N GLY A 50 4.53 -29.04 2.36
CA GLY A 50 5.06 -27.85 3.05
C GLY A 50 4.46 -26.50 2.67
N ASP A 51 3.13 -26.38 2.69
CA ASP A 51 2.42 -25.09 2.74
C ASP A 51 2.81 -24.32 4.02
N ALA A 52 3.94 -23.60 3.99
CA ALA A 52 4.11 -22.47 4.89
C ALA A 52 2.90 -21.55 4.67
N PRO A 53 2.19 -21.12 5.73
CA PRO A 53 1.00 -20.32 5.54
C PRO A 53 1.37 -19.06 4.76
N LEU A 54 0.89 -18.98 3.52
CA LEU A 54 0.99 -17.83 2.59
C LEU A 54 0.34 -16.56 3.16
N VAL A 55 -0.17 -16.62 4.39
CA VAL A 55 -0.86 -15.55 5.10
C VAL A 55 0.16 -14.84 5.98
N SER A 56 1.04 -14.05 5.37
CA SER A 56 1.81 -13.06 6.12
C SER A 56 0.92 -11.86 6.41
N THR A 57 0.89 -11.41 7.66
CA THR A 57 0.26 -10.13 7.99
C THR A 57 1.22 -8.97 7.72
N ALA A 58 0.71 -7.76 7.50
CA ALA A 58 1.56 -6.58 7.34
C ALA A 58 2.44 -6.34 8.59
N ALA A 59 1.92 -6.62 9.78
CA ALA A 59 2.68 -6.56 11.03
C ALA A 59 3.90 -7.48 11.03
N ASP A 60 3.75 -8.74 10.60
CA ASP A 60 4.85 -9.71 10.53
C ASP A 60 5.96 -9.25 9.57
N LEU A 61 5.56 -8.66 8.43
CA LEU A 61 6.49 -8.14 7.43
C LEU A 61 7.21 -6.86 7.89
N LEU A 62 6.56 -6.04 8.72
CA LEU A 62 7.11 -4.79 9.24
C LEU A 62 8.10 -4.99 10.39
N PHE A 63 7.85 -5.95 11.29
CA PHE A 63 8.56 -6.04 12.57
C PHE A 63 9.38 -7.31 12.79
N ASP A 64 9.37 -8.27 11.86
CA ASP A 64 9.91 -9.62 12.02
C ASP A 64 9.28 -10.38 13.22
N ALA A 65 8.99 -11.67 13.06
CA ALA A 65 8.23 -12.42 14.07
C ALA A 65 9.01 -12.54 15.40
N GLY A 66 8.43 -12.03 16.50
CA GLY A 66 8.89 -12.33 17.87
C GLY A 66 9.05 -11.15 18.84
N ASP A 67 9.33 -9.93 18.35
CA ASP A 67 9.54 -8.74 19.24
C ASP A 67 8.79 -7.48 18.77
N ALA A 68 7.74 -7.64 17.96
CA ALA A 68 7.06 -6.51 17.34
C ALA A 68 6.52 -5.49 18.35
N ALA A 69 5.91 -5.95 19.44
CA ALA A 69 5.30 -5.09 20.44
C ALA A 69 6.34 -4.26 21.20
N ALA A 70 7.45 -4.88 21.63
CA ALA A 70 8.48 -4.13 22.33
C ALA A 70 9.26 -3.20 21.38
N ALA A 71 9.52 -3.64 20.15
CA ALA A 71 10.15 -2.79 19.13
C ALA A 71 9.29 -1.55 18.82
N LEU A 72 7.98 -1.74 18.63
CA LEU A 72 7.05 -0.63 18.41
C LEU A 72 6.92 0.26 19.65
N GLY A 73 6.83 -0.32 20.85
CA GLY A 73 6.81 0.44 22.11
C GLY A 73 8.01 1.38 22.23
N ARG A 74 9.24 0.89 21.93
CA ARG A 74 10.45 1.72 21.90
C ARG A 74 10.37 2.85 20.87
N LEU A 75 9.81 2.58 19.68
CA LEU A 75 9.60 3.61 18.66
C LEU A 75 8.62 4.68 19.14
N LEU A 76 7.48 4.28 19.71
CA LEU A 76 6.46 5.21 20.22
C LEU A 76 7.03 6.09 21.35
N THR A 77 7.79 5.50 22.29
CA THR A 77 8.44 6.27 23.36
C THR A 77 9.36 7.36 22.80
N GLY A 78 10.15 7.05 21.76
CA GLY A 78 11.06 8.02 21.14
C GLY A 78 10.40 9.01 20.18
N ARG A 79 9.22 8.69 19.65
CA ARG A 79 8.57 9.44 18.55
C ARG A 79 7.39 10.30 18.99
N LEU A 80 6.84 10.08 20.19
CA LEU A 80 5.68 10.82 20.69
C LEU A 80 5.95 11.56 22.02
N PRO A 81 7.04 12.35 22.14
CA PRO A 81 7.39 13.00 23.42
C PRO A 81 6.30 13.94 23.93
N ASP A 82 5.56 14.59 23.03
CA ASP A 82 4.49 15.53 23.38
C ASP A 82 3.30 14.82 24.02
N LEU A 83 2.92 13.64 23.49
CA LEU A 83 1.89 12.79 24.09
C LEU A 83 2.27 12.37 25.51
N TRP A 84 3.51 11.90 25.70
CA TRP A 84 3.98 11.47 27.03
C TRP A 84 4.04 12.62 28.02
N SER A 85 4.45 13.80 27.56
CA SER A 85 4.45 15.03 28.37
C SER A 85 3.03 15.46 28.73
N HIS A 86 2.09 15.33 27.80
CA HIS A 86 0.69 15.64 28.03
C HIS A 86 0.06 14.71 29.08
N LEU A 87 0.27 13.39 28.96
CA LEU A 87 -0.19 12.41 29.96
C LEU A 87 0.41 12.69 31.36
N ALA A 88 1.71 12.98 31.43
CA ALA A 88 2.36 13.33 32.69
C ALA A 88 1.77 14.62 33.29
N GLY A 89 1.48 15.63 32.46
CA GLY A 89 0.79 16.86 32.86
C GLY A 89 -0.63 16.63 33.37
N ALA A 90 -1.32 15.60 32.87
CA ALA A 90 -2.62 15.14 33.35
C ALA A 90 -2.53 14.31 34.66
N GLY A 91 -1.34 14.18 35.26
CA GLY A 91 -1.13 13.47 36.52
C GLY A 91 -1.00 11.95 36.36
N VAL A 92 -0.82 11.45 35.13
CA VAL A 92 -0.57 10.03 34.88
C VAL A 92 0.84 9.67 35.34
N GLY A 93 0.95 8.70 36.25
CA GLY A 93 2.22 8.23 36.78
C GLY A 93 3.09 7.54 35.71
N PRO A 94 4.42 7.49 35.89
CA PRO A 94 5.33 6.93 34.89
C PRO A 94 5.09 5.45 34.58
N GLU A 95 4.64 4.67 35.57
CA GLU A 95 4.26 3.26 35.37
C GLU A 95 3.06 3.14 34.42
N THR A 96 2.02 3.96 34.65
CA THR A 96 0.83 4.01 33.79
C THR A 96 1.17 4.53 32.39
N VAL A 97 2.07 5.50 32.23
CA VAL A 97 2.54 5.93 30.90
C VAL A 97 3.22 4.78 30.16
N ALA A 98 4.04 3.98 30.84
CA ALA A 98 4.68 2.81 30.23
C ALA A 98 3.65 1.74 29.82
N ASP A 99 2.61 1.53 30.63
CA ASP A 99 1.51 0.62 30.30
C ASP A 99 0.70 1.12 29.10
N VAL A 100 0.33 2.41 29.05
CA VAL A 100 -0.33 3.04 27.89
C VAL A 100 0.52 2.87 26.63
N GLY A 101 1.84 3.05 26.71
CA GLY A 101 2.74 2.83 25.58
C GLY A 101 2.74 1.38 25.07
N ARG A 102 2.65 0.40 25.97
CA ARG A 102 2.57 -1.03 25.62
C ARG A 102 1.22 -1.39 25.01
N ASP A 103 0.15 -0.86 25.57
CA ASP A 103 -1.21 -1.08 25.09
C ASP A 103 -1.40 -0.44 23.72
N LEU A 104 -0.92 0.80 23.53
CA LEU A 104 -0.90 1.47 22.23
C LEU A 104 -0.12 0.67 21.19
N ALA A 105 1.07 0.15 21.55
CA ALA A 105 1.84 -0.69 20.64
C ALA A 105 1.07 -1.97 20.25
N THR A 106 0.38 -2.59 21.21
CA THR A 106 -0.42 -3.80 20.98
C THR A 106 -1.60 -3.52 20.06
N GLU A 107 -2.30 -2.40 20.28
CA GLU A 107 -3.43 -1.97 19.45
C GLU A 107 -2.99 -1.68 18.02
N ILE A 108 -1.92 -0.90 17.83
CA ILE A 108 -1.37 -0.61 16.50
C ILE A 108 -0.98 -1.90 15.77
N LEU A 109 -0.37 -2.86 16.46
CA LEU A 109 -0.03 -4.15 15.86
C LEU A 109 -1.27 -4.96 15.50
N SER A 110 -2.31 -4.93 16.34
CA SER A 110 -3.61 -5.55 16.03
C SER A 110 -4.19 -4.97 14.75
N SER A 111 -4.21 -3.65 14.61
CA SER A 111 -4.64 -2.93 13.41
C SER A 111 -3.80 -3.27 12.17
N ALA A 112 -2.50 -3.53 12.36
CA ALA A 112 -1.58 -3.92 11.30
C ALA A 112 -1.67 -5.41 10.91
N ARG A 113 -2.55 -6.22 11.51
CA ARG A 113 -2.79 -7.63 11.12
C ARG A 113 -3.63 -7.77 9.85
N ILE A 114 -3.36 -6.93 8.86
CA ILE A 114 -3.99 -7.00 7.55
C ILE A 114 -3.38 -8.16 6.77
N ASN A 115 -4.24 -9.02 6.22
CA ASN A 115 -3.82 -10.05 5.29
C ASN A 115 -3.36 -9.40 3.99
N VAL A 116 -2.07 -9.51 3.70
CA VAL A 116 -1.44 -8.89 2.53
C VAL A 116 -2.04 -9.39 1.22
N VAL A 117 -2.39 -10.67 1.13
CA VAL A 117 -3.01 -11.24 -0.07
C VAL A 117 -4.39 -10.62 -0.31
N GLU A 118 -5.18 -10.45 0.75
CA GLU A 118 -6.49 -9.81 0.67
C GLU A 118 -6.37 -8.33 0.25
N ALA A 119 -5.40 -7.60 0.80
CA ALA A 119 -5.12 -6.22 0.42
C ALA A 119 -4.75 -6.10 -1.08
N ILE A 120 -3.92 -7.02 -1.58
CA ILE A 120 -3.56 -7.09 -3.01
C ILE A 120 -4.79 -7.34 -3.87
N LEU A 121 -5.59 -8.35 -3.52
CA LEU A 121 -6.81 -8.70 -4.26
C LEU A 121 -7.83 -7.55 -4.27
N SER A 122 -7.96 -6.84 -3.16
CA SER A 122 -8.77 -5.64 -3.05
C SER A 122 -8.27 -4.54 -4.00
N ALA A 123 -6.97 -4.24 -3.97
CA ALA A 123 -6.35 -3.24 -4.85
C ALA A 123 -6.54 -3.58 -6.34
N TRP A 124 -6.40 -4.86 -6.71
CA TRP A 124 -6.66 -5.35 -8.06
C TRP A 124 -8.11 -5.17 -8.51
N SER A 125 -9.06 -5.53 -7.64
CA SER A 125 -10.50 -5.37 -7.93
C SER A 125 -10.90 -3.90 -8.14
N ALA A 126 -10.12 -2.98 -7.55
CA ALA A 126 -10.27 -1.54 -7.67
C ALA A 126 -9.39 -0.92 -8.78
N TRP A 127 -8.72 -1.72 -9.61
CA TRP A 127 -7.86 -1.19 -10.66
C TRP A 127 -8.64 -0.95 -11.96
N GLN A 128 -8.49 0.24 -12.55
CA GLN A 128 -9.30 0.69 -13.69
C GLN A 128 -9.23 -0.24 -14.91
N PRO A 129 -8.05 -0.72 -15.37
CA PRO A 129 -7.98 -1.64 -16.50
C PRO A 129 -8.72 -2.97 -16.28
N VAL A 130 -8.73 -3.46 -15.03
CA VAL A 130 -9.49 -4.68 -14.66
C VAL A 130 -10.99 -4.41 -14.73
N ARG A 131 -11.44 -3.24 -14.27
CA ARG A 131 -12.85 -2.83 -14.41
C ARG A 131 -13.29 -2.71 -15.86
N GLU A 132 -12.48 -2.05 -16.69
CA GLU A 132 -12.79 -1.86 -18.11
C GLU A 132 -12.87 -3.19 -18.85
N ALA A 133 -11.95 -4.11 -18.56
CA ALA A 133 -12.00 -5.45 -19.12
C ALA A 133 -13.22 -6.24 -18.62
N ALA A 134 -13.54 -6.17 -17.33
CA ALA A 134 -14.74 -6.81 -16.80
C ALA A 134 -16.02 -6.29 -17.46
N ALA A 135 -16.09 -4.98 -17.73
CA ALA A 135 -17.19 -4.37 -18.48
C ALA A 135 -17.25 -4.88 -19.93
N ARG A 136 -16.11 -5.02 -20.62
CA ARG A 136 -16.05 -5.60 -21.97
C ARG A 136 -16.48 -7.07 -21.99
N THR A 137 -15.96 -7.88 -21.06
CA THR A 137 -16.32 -9.30 -20.93
C THR A 137 -17.82 -9.46 -20.66
N THR A 138 -18.38 -8.62 -19.78
CA THR A 138 -19.82 -8.60 -19.48
C THR A 138 -20.65 -8.21 -20.70
N ARG A 139 -20.24 -7.17 -21.44
CA ARG A 139 -20.92 -6.75 -22.67
C ARG A 139 -20.89 -7.84 -23.74
N ALA A 140 -19.73 -8.46 -23.95
CA ALA A 140 -19.58 -9.58 -24.88
C ALA A 140 -20.47 -10.78 -24.50
N ALA A 141 -20.65 -11.05 -23.20
CA ALA A 141 -21.57 -12.09 -22.73
C ALA A 141 -23.06 -11.76 -23.01
N LEU A 142 -23.44 -10.48 -22.90
CA LEU A 142 -24.80 -10.02 -23.19
C LEU A 142 -25.12 -9.99 -24.69
N ASP A 143 -24.13 -9.66 -25.53
CA ASP A 143 -24.27 -9.60 -26.99
C ASP A 143 -24.19 -10.99 -27.64
N ALA A 144 -23.73 -12.01 -26.90
CA ALA A 144 -23.69 -13.37 -27.41
C ALA A 144 -25.11 -13.87 -27.74
N PRO A 145 -25.34 -14.45 -28.93
CA PRO A 145 -26.65 -14.96 -29.28
C PRO A 145 -27.08 -15.97 -28.22
N ALA A 146 -28.24 -15.74 -27.60
CA ALA A 146 -28.85 -16.70 -26.70
C ALA A 146 -29.10 -17.98 -27.50
N GLY A 147 -28.15 -18.91 -27.47
CA GLY A 147 -28.25 -20.16 -28.23
C GLY A 147 -29.59 -20.81 -27.92
N ASP A 148 -30.24 -21.40 -28.94
CA ASP A 148 -31.63 -21.90 -28.98
C ASP A 148 -32.13 -22.61 -27.71
N ALA A 149 -32.34 -21.86 -26.63
CA ALA A 149 -32.74 -22.38 -25.35
C ALA A 149 -34.28 -22.46 -25.35
N PRO A 150 -34.86 -23.63 -25.03
CA PRO A 150 -36.29 -23.83 -25.11
C PRO A 150 -37.06 -22.87 -24.18
N ALA A 151 -38.05 -22.19 -24.75
CA ALA A 151 -38.74 -21.00 -24.23
C ALA A 151 -39.62 -21.19 -22.97
N GLY A 152 -39.44 -22.28 -22.21
CA GLY A 152 -40.46 -22.74 -21.27
C GLY A 152 -40.43 -22.17 -19.85
N ASP A 153 -39.26 -21.98 -19.23
CA ASP A 153 -39.23 -21.78 -17.76
C ASP A 153 -37.91 -21.21 -17.20
N ARG A 154 -37.17 -20.40 -17.98
CA ARG A 154 -35.74 -20.10 -17.70
C ARG A 154 -35.33 -18.63 -17.76
N VAL A 155 -36.23 -17.66 -17.74
CA VAL A 155 -35.83 -16.25 -17.96
C VAL A 155 -34.88 -15.74 -16.86
N ASP A 156 -35.06 -16.17 -15.60
CA ASP A 156 -34.16 -15.79 -14.50
C ASP A 156 -32.92 -16.71 -14.39
N ALA A 157 -33.07 -18.00 -14.67
CA ALA A 157 -31.96 -18.96 -14.61
C ALA A 157 -30.98 -18.84 -15.79
N ALA A 158 -31.45 -18.44 -16.98
CA ALA A 158 -30.61 -18.29 -18.16
C ALA A 158 -29.74 -17.02 -18.09
N ALA A 159 -30.19 -15.96 -17.41
CA ALA A 159 -29.38 -14.77 -17.18
C ALA A 159 -28.15 -15.11 -16.32
N ASP A 160 -28.34 -15.86 -15.23
CA ASP A 160 -27.23 -16.32 -14.38
C ASP A 160 -26.30 -17.32 -15.08
N GLN A 161 -26.83 -18.12 -16.02
CA GLN A 161 -26.05 -19.14 -16.74
C GLN A 161 -25.29 -18.58 -17.96
N ALA A 162 -25.83 -17.55 -18.64
CA ALA A 162 -25.21 -16.90 -19.80
C ALA A 162 -24.03 -15.99 -19.39
N VAL A 163 -24.14 -15.31 -18.24
CA VAL A 163 -23.07 -14.46 -17.67
C VAL A 163 -21.80 -15.27 -17.31
N GLY A 164 -21.90 -16.60 -17.26
CA GLY A 164 -20.80 -17.50 -16.93
C GLY A 164 -19.96 -18.05 -18.10
N THR A 165 -20.17 -17.69 -19.36
CA THR A 165 -19.43 -18.34 -20.48
C THR A 165 -18.28 -17.52 -21.05
N ALA A 166 -18.39 -16.19 -21.08
CA ALA A 166 -17.32 -15.33 -21.59
C ALA A 166 -16.19 -15.19 -20.57
N SER A 167 -14.98 -15.60 -20.97
CA SER A 167 -13.76 -15.40 -20.19
C SER A 167 -12.75 -14.58 -21.00
N GLU A 168 -12.14 -13.61 -20.33
CA GLU A 168 -11.08 -12.75 -20.89
C GLU A 168 -9.85 -12.90 -19.99
N THR A 169 -8.69 -13.14 -20.60
CA THR A 169 -7.42 -13.10 -19.88
C THR A 169 -6.64 -11.88 -20.30
N ILE A 170 -6.22 -11.08 -19.32
CA ILE A 170 -5.51 -9.83 -19.52
C ILE A 170 -4.10 -10.01 -19.01
N LEU A 171 -3.12 -9.67 -19.86
CA LEU A 171 -1.74 -9.55 -19.44
C LEU A 171 -1.46 -8.10 -19.09
N VAL A 172 -0.88 -7.90 -17.92
CA VAL A 172 -0.50 -6.61 -17.37
C VAL A 172 1.01 -6.57 -17.28
N GLY A 173 1.63 -5.54 -17.85
CA GLY A 173 3.06 -5.28 -17.72
C GLY A 173 3.45 -4.76 -16.33
N PRO A 174 4.58 -4.06 -16.19
CA PRO A 174 4.99 -3.49 -14.91
C PRO A 174 3.95 -2.48 -14.41
N HIS A 175 3.55 -2.61 -13.15
CA HIS A 175 2.54 -1.74 -12.55
C HIS A 175 2.69 -1.69 -11.02
N ALA A 176 2.13 -0.64 -10.43
CA ALA A 176 2.08 -0.46 -8.99
C ALA A 176 0.63 -0.40 -8.52
N LEU A 177 0.35 -1.07 -7.40
CA LEU A 177 -0.95 -1.04 -6.73
C LEU A 177 -0.76 -0.49 -5.32
N GLY A 178 -1.69 0.37 -4.89
CA GLY A 178 -1.72 0.92 -3.55
C GLY A 178 -2.91 0.36 -2.77
N TYR A 179 -2.70 0.11 -1.49
CA TYR A 179 -3.75 -0.15 -0.52
C TYR A 179 -3.44 0.67 0.73
N THR A 180 -4.41 1.44 1.20
CA THR A 180 -4.30 2.24 2.42
C THR A 180 -5.37 1.79 3.39
N HIS A 181 -4.97 1.60 4.65
CA HIS A 181 -5.86 1.29 5.76
C HIS A 181 -5.70 2.35 6.83
N ASP A 182 -6.76 3.12 7.03
CA ASP A 182 -6.82 4.21 7.99
C ASP A 182 -7.66 3.79 9.20
N GLN A 183 -7.16 4.09 10.40
CA GLN A 183 -7.86 3.92 11.67
C GLN A 183 -7.60 5.12 12.57
N GLN A 184 -8.44 5.30 13.58
CA GLN A 184 -8.25 6.31 14.61
C GLN A 184 -8.12 5.60 15.96
N ILE A 185 -7.02 5.86 16.66
CA ILE A 185 -6.80 5.35 18.02
C ILE A 185 -7.10 6.49 18.99
N GLN A 186 -7.96 6.24 19.96
CA GLN A 186 -8.31 7.21 20.99
C GLN A 186 -7.66 6.80 22.30
N ILE A 187 -6.99 7.73 22.97
CA ILE A 187 -6.39 7.51 24.29
C ILE A 187 -7.26 8.21 25.32
N PHE A 188 -7.67 7.45 26.33
CA PHE A 188 -8.49 7.95 27.43
C PHE A 188 -7.74 7.85 28.75
N VAL A 189 -7.93 8.84 29.62
CA VAL A 189 -7.53 8.83 31.02
C VAL A 189 -8.79 9.03 31.87
N GLY A 190 -9.30 7.94 32.44
CA GLY A 190 -10.64 7.94 33.03
C GLY A 190 -11.70 8.09 31.94
N GLU A 191 -12.50 9.15 31.99
CA GLU A 191 -13.54 9.46 31.00
C GLU A 191 -13.10 10.55 30.00
N GLU A 192 -11.90 11.10 30.15
CA GLU A 192 -11.39 12.19 29.31
C GLU A 192 -10.58 11.62 28.14
N ASN A 193 -10.95 12.01 26.91
CA ASN A 193 -10.12 11.76 25.73
C ASN A 193 -8.96 12.75 25.72
N VAL A 194 -7.74 12.23 25.85
CA VAL A 194 -6.52 13.01 25.92
C VAL A 194 -5.80 13.10 24.57
N ALA A 195 -6.08 12.19 23.63
CA ALA A 195 -5.49 12.20 22.30
C ALA A 195 -6.27 11.35 21.30
N ASP A 196 -6.46 11.89 20.10
CA ASP A 196 -6.89 11.16 18.90
C ASP A 196 -5.71 11.02 17.95
N LEU A 197 -5.27 9.78 17.71
CA LEU A 197 -4.10 9.47 16.91
C LEU A 197 -4.52 8.76 15.61
N PRO A 198 -4.46 9.43 14.44
CA PRO A 198 -4.77 8.77 13.18
C PRO A 198 -3.65 7.79 12.84
N LEU A 199 -4.00 6.51 12.74
CA LEU A 199 -3.12 5.43 12.33
C LEU A 199 -3.34 5.16 10.83
N GLN A 200 -2.25 5.13 10.08
CA GLN A 200 -2.27 4.79 8.66
C GLN A 200 -1.29 3.65 8.36
N LEU A 201 -1.78 2.62 7.69
CA LEU A 201 -0.98 1.55 7.12
C LEU A 201 -1.10 1.57 5.60
N THR A 202 0.00 1.85 4.94
CA THR A 202 0.07 1.94 3.46
C THR A 202 0.89 0.77 2.92
N LEU A 203 0.29 0.01 2.01
CA LEU A 203 0.92 -1.07 1.26
C LEU A 203 1.00 -0.65 -0.21
N ARG A 204 2.20 -0.75 -0.79
CA ARG A 204 2.42 -0.53 -2.21
C ARG A 204 3.09 -1.75 -2.82
N PHE A 205 2.41 -2.35 -3.79
CA PHE A 205 2.84 -3.53 -4.51
C PHE A 205 3.41 -3.12 -5.86
N GLU A 206 4.68 -3.40 -6.10
CA GLU A 206 5.37 -3.16 -7.37
C GLU A 206 5.56 -4.50 -8.07
N LEU A 207 4.74 -4.79 -9.07
CA LEU A 207 4.74 -6.07 -9.79
C LEU A 207 5.33 -5.87 -11.18
N GLU A 208 6.21 -6.78 -11.61
CA GLU A 208 6.81 -6.72 -12.96
C GLU A 208 5.82 -7.09 -14.06
N ARG A 209 4.90 -8.01 -13.74
CA ARG A 209 3.83 -8.46 -14.62
C ARG A 209 2.73 -9.12 -13.80
N ALA A 210 1.53 -9.22 -14.37
CA ALA A 210 0.48 -10.08 -13.84
C ALA A 210 -0.43 -10.56 -14.97
N SER A 211 -1.07 -11.70 -14.78
CA SER A 211 -2.15 -12.15 -15.67
C SER A 211 -3.42 -12.33 -14.85
N LEU A 212 -4.53 -11.78 -15.33
CA LEU A 212 -5.83 -11.84 -14.68
C LEU A 212 -6.82 -12.53 -15.59
N THR A 213 -7.57 -13.48 -15.06
CA THR A 213 -8.68 -14.10 -15.79
C THR A 213 -9.98 -13.60 -15.21
N LEU A 214 -10.77 -12.98 -16.09
CA LEU A 214 -12.12 -12.52 -15.82
C LEU A 214 -13.13 -13.51 -16.38
N GLN A 215 -14.29 -13.58 -15.74
CA GLN A 215 -15.47 -14.30 -16.20
C GLN A 215 -16.68 -13.41 -15.93
N GLY A 216 -17.26 -12.82 -16.99
CA GLY A 216 -18.23 -11.74 -16.86
C GLY A 216 -17.67 -10.56 -16.04
N SER A 217 -18.35 -10.20 -14.94
CA SER A 217 -17.97 -9.10 -14.05
C SER A 217 -17.10 -9.54 -12.85
N ARG A 218 -16.50 -10.73 -12.91
CA ARG A 218 -15.78 -11.33 -11.78
C ARG A 218 -14.34 -11.68 -12.14
N LEU A 219 -13.43 -11.40 -11.22
CA LEU A 219 -12.06 -11.87 -11.25
C LEU A 219 -12.01 -13.27 -10.67
N VAL A 220 -11.74 -14.28 -11.50
CA VAL A 220 -11.79 -15.70 -11.10
C VAL A 220 -10.41 -16.30 -10.84
N ARG A 221 -9.36 -15.71 -11.42
CA ARG A 221 -7.98 -16.15 -11.23
C ARG A 221 -7.01 -14.99 -11.38
N LEU A 222 -6.00 -14.98 -10.51
CA LEU A 222 -4.87 -14.06 -10.58
C LEU A 222 -3.58 -14.86 -10.67
N HIS A 223 -2.71 -14.51 -11.61
CA HIS A 223 -1.34 -14.98 -11.72
C HIS A 223 -0.42 -13.77 -11.48
N PRO A 224 -0.06 -13.50 -10.22
CA PRO A 224 0.86 -12.43 -9.94
C PRO A 224 2.26 -12.83 -10.43
N GLY A 225 2.94 -11.91 -11.10
CA GLY A 225 4.37 -12.05 -11.38
C GLY A 225 5.21 -11.70 -10.15
N PRO A 226 6.54 -11.78 -10.28
CA PRO A 226 7.45 -11.32 -9.24
C PRO A 226 7.24 -9.84 -8.95
N GLY A 227 7.52 -9.45 -7.71
CA GLY A 227 7.44 -8.06 -7.33
C GLY A 227 7.89 -7.80 -5.91
N VAL A 228 7.73 -6.55 -5.51
CA VAL A 228 8.19 -6.04 -4.22
C VAL A 228 7.03 -5.35 -3.51
N LEU A 229 6.93 -5.59 -2.21
CA LEU A 229 6.00 -4.92 -1.32
C LEU A 229 6.74 -3.87 -0.49
N LEU A 230 6.24 -2.65 -0.57
CA LEU A 230 6.60 -1.53 0.30
C LEU A 230 5.51 -1.35 1.34
N LEU A 231 5.86 -1.48 2.62
CA LEU A 231 4.95 -1.23 3.74
C LEU A 231 5.40 0.02 4.49
N THR A 232 4.45 0.87 4.85
CA THR A 232 4.65 2.03 5.71
C THR A 232 3.58 2.06 6.78
N LEU A 233 4.01 2.07 8.04
CA LEU A 233 3.15 2.31 9.19
C LEU A 233 3.42 3.74 9.69
N ALA A 234 2.38 4.56 9.73
CA ALA A 234 2.42 5.93 10.20
C ALA A 234 1.37 6.15 11.29
N LEU A 235 1.68 7.03 12.24
CA LEU A 235 0.78 7.44 13.31
C LEU A 235 0.89 8.95 13.44
N ASP A 236 -0.24 9.65 13.38
CA ASP A 236 -0.30 11.11 13.37
C ASP A 236 0.60 11.75 12.29
N GLY A 237 0.54 11.19 11.07
CA GLY A 237 1.37 11.61 9.94
C GLY A 237 2.86 11.24 10.06
N LEU A 238 3.31 10.72 11.20
CA LEU A 238 4.69 10.34 11.44
C LEU A 238 4.94 8.89 11.05
N ALA A 239 5.84 8.66 10.09
CA ALA A 239 6.27 7.32 9.70
C ALA A 239 7.02 6.63 10.85
N LEU A 240 6.37 5.65 11.49
CA LEU A 240 6.93 4.85 12.57
C LEU A 240 7.88 3.79 12.02
N LYS A 241 7.48 3.12 10.94
CA LYS A 241 8.24 2.01 10.35
C LYS A 241 7.98 1.92 8.86
N THR A 242 9.03 1.64 8.09
CA THR A 242 8.95 1.25 6.70
C THR A 242 9.67 -0.07 6.47
N ALA A 243 9.17 -0.88 5.55
CA ALA A 243 9.78 -2.14 5.14
C ALA A 243 9.63 -2.34 3.63
N ARG A 244 10.66 -2.91 3.01
CA ARG A 244 10.65 -3.36 1.61
C ARG A 244 10.89 -4.87 1.63
N ARG A 245 9.96 -5.65 1.08
CA ARG A 245 10.01 -7.12 1.09
C ARG A 245 9.77 -7.66 -0.32
N ASP A 246 10.54 -8.68 -0.70
CA ASP A 246 10.23 -9.43 -1.91
C ASP A 246 8.91 -10.17 -1.69
N LEU A 247 8.01 -10.04 -2.66
CA LEU A 247 6.66 -10.53 -2.53
C LEU A 247 6.59 -11.94 -3.12
N GLN A 248 6.67 -12.95 -2.26
CA GLN A 248 6.49 -14.34 -2.66
C GLN A 248 5.00 -14.68 -2.72
N LEU A 249 4.38 -14.37 -3.86
CA LEU A 249 3.01 -14.81 -4.14
C LEU A 249 3.02 -16.19 -4.80
N PRO A 250 1.95 -16.98 -4.61
CA PRO A 250 1.82 -18.22 -5.34
C PRO A 250 1.68 -17.91 -6.84
N SER A 251 2.15 -18.82 -7.68
CA SER A 251 2.11 -18.67 -9.14
C SER A 251 0.70 -18.53 -9.71
N SER A 252 -0.31 -18.98 -8.96
CA SER A 252 -1.73 -18.80 -9.27
C SER A 252 -2.54 -18.70 -7.98
N ILE A 253 -3.44 -17.73 -7.91
CA ILE A 253 -4.43 -17.55 -6.86
C ILE A 253 -5.81 -17.81 -7.48
N PRO A 254 -6.38 -19.02 -7.29
CA PRO A 254 -7.76 -19.29 -7.69
C PRO A 254 -8.74 -18.60 -6.72
N LEU A 255 -9.76 -17.92 -7.26
CA LEU A 255 -10.71 -17.13 -6.45
C LEU A 255 -12.08 -17.81 -6.33
N GLY A 256 -12.16 -19.11 -6.64
CA GLY A 256 -13.40 -19.88 -6.59
C GLY A 256 -14.49 -19.29 -7.49
N ARG A 257 -15.58 -18.80 -6.89
CA ARG A 257 -16.70 -18.14 -7.60
C ARG A 257 -16.34 -16.77 -8.18
N GLY A 258 -15.13 -16.29 -7.92
CA GLY A 258 -14.59 -15.02 -8.41
C GLY A 258 -14.97 -13.82 -7.54
N LEU A 259 -14.01 -12.91 -7.40
CA LEU A 259 -14.20 -11.63 -6.73
C LEU A 259 -14.98 -10.69 -7.65
N PRO A 260 -16.06 -10.04 -7.16
CA PRO A 260 -16.77 -9.06 -7.97
C PRO A 260 -15.81 -7.91 -8.29
N VAL A 261 -15.63 -7.63 -9.57
CA VAL A 261 -14.94 -6.42 -9.99
C VAL A 261 -15.88 -5.27 -9.70
N ARG A 262 -15.49 -4.36 -8.82
CA ARG A 262 -16.36 -3.25 -8.45
C ARG A 262 -16.68 -2.47 -9.73
N PRO A 263 -17.95 -2.15 -10.03
CA PRO A 263 -18.23 -1.17 -11.07
C PRO A 263 -17.44 0.10 -10.71
N ALA A 264 -17.05 0.87 -11.73
CA ALA A 264 -16.59 2.21 -11.46
C ALA A 264 -17.75 2.90 -10.73
N GLN A 265 -17.67 2.95 -9.40
CA GLN A 265 -18.45 3.94 -8.67
C GLN A 265 -17.97 5.24 -9.29
N ASP A 266 -18.92 6.06 -9.71
CA ASP A 266 -18.70 7.44 -10.10
C ASP A 266 -18.19 8.15 -8.83
N LEU A 267 -16.94 7.84 -8.47
CA LEU A 267 -16.16 8.49 -7.45
C LEU A 267 -15.95 9.87 -8.05
N GLY A 268 -16.93 10.75 -7.82
CA GLY A 268 -16.85 12.13 -8.24
C GLY A 268 -15.47 12.64 -7.87
N ASP A 269 -14.76 13.16 -8.88
CA ASP A 269 -13.46 13.86 -8.88
C ASP A 269 -12.97 14.41 -7.53
N GLU A 270 -12.67 13.54 -6.57
CA GLU A 270 -11.91 13.89 -5.35
C GLU A 270 -10.51 13.27 -5.39
N THR A 271 -10.05 12.87 -6.59
CA THR A 271 -8.62 12.73 -6.83
C THR A 271 -8.06 14.14 -6.98
N GLY A 272 -7.82 14.79 -5.84
CA GLY A 272 -6.98 15.98 -5.75
C GLY A 272 -5.62 15.66 -6.35
N ALA A 273 -5.51 15.85 -7.66
CA ALA A 273 -4.24 16.10 -8.29
C ALA A 273 -3.66 17.31 -7.56
N ALA A 274 -2.62 17.06 -6.76
CA ALA A 274 -1.68 18.08 -6.39
C ALA A 274 -1.01 18.58 -7.68
N THR A 275 -1.73 19.39 -8.46
CA THR A 275 -1.11 20.34 -9.35
C THR A 275 -0.43 21.34 -8.44
N ALA A 276 0.89 21.25 -8.39
CA ALA A 276 1.76 22.31 -7.94
C ALA A 276 1.21 23.62 -8.51
N SER A 277 0.65 24.44 -7.64
CA SER A 277 0.47 25.84 -7.95
C SER A 277 1.88 26.38 -7.97
N ASP A 278 2.40 26.59 -9.17
CA ASP A 278 3.51 27.50 -9.40
C ASP A 278 3.10 28.82 -8.74
N GLU A 279 3.67 29.10 -7.58
CA GLU A 279 3.72 30.43 -7.00
C GLU A 279 4.58 31.28 -7.95
N GLU A 280 3.93 31.80 -8.99
CA GLU A 280 4.45 32.86 -9.81
C GLU A 280 4.52 34.12 -8.93
N GLY A 281 5.71 34.32 -8.35
CA GLY A 281 6.06 35.48 -7.55
C GLY A 281 5.74 36.77 -8.29
N GLY A 282 4.99 37.62 -7.60
CA GLY A 282 4.62 38.94 -8.08
C GLY A 282 5.78 39.94 -8.11
N SER A 283 5.49 41.09 -8.71
CA SER A 283 5.94 42.41 -8.26
C SER A 283 5.39 43.45 -9.23
N GLU A 284 4.18 43.96 -8.98
CA GLU A 284 3.77 45.24 -9.55
C GLU A 284 3.62 46.26 -8.42
N ASN A 285 4.47 47.29 -8.51
CA ASN A 285 4.55 48.44 -7.61
C ASN A 285 3.34 49.37 -7.83
N ALA A 286 2.78 49.91 -6.74
CA ALA A 286 2.37 51.31 -6.60
C ALA A 286 1.76 51.46 -5.19
N ASP A 287 2.41 52.19 -4.28
CA ASP A 287 2.28 53.65 -4.13
C ASP A 287 1.11 54.02 -3.21
N GLY A 288 1.37 54.89 -2.23
CA GLY A 288 0.31 55.54 -1.45
C GLY A 288 0.37 55.41 0.06
N THR A 289 1.10 56.36 0.66
CA THR A 289 0.68 57.21 1.81
C THR A 289 1.40 57.00 3.15
N PRO A 290 2.10 58.04 3.65
CA PRO A 290 2.61 58.13 5.01
C PRO A 290 1.62 58.84 5.94
N GLY A 291 1.52 58.38 7.19
CA GLY A 291 0.87 59.10 8.30
C GLY A 291 1.43 58.58 9.62
N THR A 292 2.40 59.29 10.20
CA THR A 292 2.26 60.10 11.44
C THR A 292 1.87 59.28 12.67
N GLU A 293 2.83 58.97 13.55
CA GLU A 293 3.26 59.77 14.72
C GLU A 293 2.47 59.45 16.00
N GLY A 294 3.20 59.14 17.05
CA GLY A 294 2.72 58.94 18.43
C GLY A 294 3.52 57.83 19.12
N THR A 295 4.67 58.09 19.76
CA THR A 295 4.82 58.41 21.21
C THR A 295 4.03 57.44 22.11
N ASP A 296 4.52 56.89 23.22
CA ASP A 296 5.62 57.25 24.10
C ASP A 296 5.92 56.06 25.05
N ALA A 297 7.10 56.13 25.65
CA ALA A 297 7.67 55.45 26.82
C ALA A 297 6.81 54.49 27.68
N THR A 298 7.42 53.38 28.12
CA THR A 298 7.96 53.23 29.50
C THR A 298 8.79 51.93 29.67
N PRO A 299 9.65 51.83 30.72
CA PRO A 299 10.93 51.12 30.66
C PRO A 299 11.06 49.93 31.64
N GLY A 300 12.16 49.20 31.46
CA GLY A 300 13.07 48.78 32.54
C GLY A 300 12.53 47.84 33.62
N VAL A 301 12.92 46.57 33.56
CA VAL A 301 13.13 45.77 34.77
C VAL A 301 14.48 45.06 34.67
N ASP A 302 15.46 45.65 35.34
CA ASP A 302 16.64 44.96 35.86
C ASP A 302 16.19 43.78 36.74
N ARG A 303 16.75 42.59 36.52
CA ARG A 303 16.84 41.59 37.57
C ARG A 303 18.21 40.92 37.56
N ALA A 304 18.98 41.34 38.55
CA ALA A 304 20.22 40.75 39.02
C ALA A 304 20.07 39.25 39.32
N GLY A 305 21.20 38.53 39.18
CA GLY A 305 21.35 37.10 39.48
C GLY A 305 21.16 36.73 40.97
N PRO A 306 21.46 35.47 41.32
CA PRO A 306 22.78 35.27 41.95
C PRO A 306 23.49 33.95 41.61
N ASP A 307 24.83 34.04 41.80
CA ASP A 307 25.82 33.06 42.26
C ASP A 307 25.59 31.55 42.04
N ARG A 308 26.51 30.95 41.28
CA ARG A 308 26.91 29.54 41.42
C ARG A 308 28.21 29.48 42.23
N PRO A 309 28.29 28.66 43.30
CA PRO A 309 29.58 28.31 43.88
C PRO A 309 30.27 27.21 43.07
N ASP A 310 31.58 27.39 42.90
CA ASP A 310 32.51 26.33 42.53
C ASP A 310 32.50 25.22 43.59
N ALA A 311 32.49 23.97 43.13
CA ALA A 311 32.86 22.82 43.93
C ALA A 311 34.02 22.09 43.23
N SER A 312 35.02 21.79 44.06
CA SER A 312 36.34 21.21 43.78
C SER A 312 36.31 19.81 43.19
#